data_AF-A0A9X2BIQ5-F1
#
_entry.id   AF-A0A9X2BIQ5-F1
#
_cell.length_a   1.000
_cell.length_b   1.000
_cell.length_c   1.000
_cell.angle_alpha   90.00
_cell.angle_beta   90.00
_cell.angle_gamma   90.00
#
_symmetry.space_group_name_H-M   'P 1'
#
loop_
_entity.id
_entity.type
_entity.pdbx_description
1 polymer ?
#
loop_
_entity_poly.entity_id
_entity_poly.type
_entity_poly.pdbx_seq_one_letter_code
_entity_poly.pdbx_strand_id
1 'polypeptide(L)'
;MLSAALFHPLFLLALLWIYFCIQFAGSLNWQALSDVGVYGLVSTAILFPAVSGDWEQFKNASIIVSIATVIGLVGKFLIDAKRPDLSGNDSFPSNHTANAFAASTALLMWHGWLIGLLSYGLASLVGLGRVRALKHHWRDVITGLAVGLIAAMVALKIF
;
A
#
# COMPACT_ATOMS: atom_id res chain seq x y z
N MET A 1 -10.34 -26.05 9.22
CA MET A 1 -9.24 -26.43 8.32
C MET A 1 -8.75 -25.14 7.67
N LEU A 2 -7.69 -24.50 8.19
CA LEU A 2 -7.00 -23.42 7.47
C LEU A 2 -6.41 -24.06 6.21
N SER A 3 -7.03 -23.84 5.06
CA SER A 3 -6.58 -24.43 3.80
C SER A 3 -5.20 -23.88 3.43
N ALA A 4 -4.40 -24.69 2.73
CA ALA A 4 -3.05 -24.35 2.29
C ALA A 4 -2.94 -22.98 1.56
N ALA A 5 -4.05 -22.42 1.06
CA ALA A 5 -4.13 -21.12 0.41
C ALA A 5 -3.80 -19.93 1.35
N LEU A 6 -4.05 -20.03 2.65
CA LEU A 6 -3.77 -18.95 3.62
C LEU A 6 -2.28 -18.86 4.00
N PHE A 7 -1.53 -19.95 3.86
CA PHE A 7 -0.18 -20.03 4.42
C PHE A 7 0.82 -19.13 3.70
N HIS A 8 0.72 -18.97 2.39
CA HIS A 8 1.70 -18.20 1.63
C HIS A 8 1.58 -16.66 1.75
N PRO A 9 0.41 -16.02 1.59
CA PRO A 9 0.31 -14.57 1.70
C PRO A 9 0.46 -14.12 3.16
N LEU A 10 -0.04 -14.92 4.11
CA LEU A 10 0.16 -14.64 5.53
C LEU A 10 1.63 -14.78 5.95
N PHE A 11 2.35 -15.77 5.41
CA PHE A 11 3.79 -15.92 5.65
C PHE A 11 4.60 -14.74 5.12
N LEU A 12 4.30 -14.27 3.89
CA LEU A 12 4.96 -13.09 3.32
C LEU A 12 4.69 -11.84 4.16
N LEU A 13 3.44 -11.64 4.60
CA LEU A 13 3.10 -10.57 5.52
C LEU A 13 3.78 -10.72 6.88
N ALA A 14 3.94 -11.94 7.39
CA ALA A 14 4.65 -12.20 8.65
C ALA A 14 6.14 -11.84 8.53
N LEU A 15 6.79 -12.21 7.43
CA LEU A 15 8.18 -11.80 7.15
C LEU A 15 8.30 -10.28 7.04
N LEU A 16 7.35 -9.64 6.36
CA LEU A 16 7.31 -8.18 6.23
C LEU A 16 7.10 -7.50 7.59
N TRP A 17 6.20 -8.03 8.43
CA TRP A 17 5.99 -7.57 9.81
C TRP A 17 7.24 -7.75 10.67
N ILE A 18 7.92 -8.90 10.59
CA ILE A 18 9.19 -9.14 11.29
C ILE A 18 10.23 -8.12 10.87
N TYR A 19 10.37 -7.88 9.56
CA TYR A 19 11.28 -6.85 9.06
C TYR A 19 10.94 -5.47 9.61
N PHE A 20 9.65 -5.13 9.67
CA PHE A 20 9.16 -3.89 10.28
C PHE A 20 9.56 -3.79 11.75
N CYS A 21 9.36 -4.85 12.54
CA CYS A 21 9.76 -4.90 13.94
C CYS A 21 11.27 -4.72 14.12
N ILE A 22 12.09 -5.31 13.25
CA ILE A 22 13.56 -5.13 13.27
C ILE A 22 13.92 -3.67 13.02
N GLN A 23 13.31 -3.01 12.03
CA GLN A 23 13.54 -1.59 11.76
C GLN A 23 13.11 -0.69 12.92
N PHE A 24 12.00 -1.03 13.58
CA PHE A 24 11.57 -0.34 14.80
C PHE A 24 12.56 -0.51 15.96
N ALA A 25 13.23 -1.66 16.07
CA ALA A 25 14.23 -1.92 17.10
C ALA A 25 15.63 -1.33 16.77
N GLY A 26 15.95 -1.12 15.50
CA GLY A 26 17.32 -0.95 14.99
C GLY A 26 17.79 0.45 14.61
N SER A 27 17.12 1.53 15.05
CA SER A 27 17.21 2.93 14.57
C SER A 27 16.24 3.24 13.42
N LEU A 28 15.19 3.99 13.76
CA LEU A 28 13.99 4.14 12.95
C LEU A 28 14.19 5.13 11.78
N ASN A 29 14.42 4.62 10.56
CA ASN A 29 14.34 5.42 9.34
C ASN A 29 12.92 5.36 8.75
N TRP A 30 12.12 6.40 9.01
CA TRP A 30 10.72 6.46 8.61
C TRP A 30 10.50 6.42 7.10
N GLN A 31 11.41 6.97 6.30
CA GLN A 31 11.30 6.93 4.84
C GLN A 31 11.52 5.51 4.33
N ALA A 32 12.64 4.89 4.71
CA ALA A 32 12.96 3.52 4.31
C ALA A 32 11.88 2.53 4.77
N LEU A 33 11.39 2.67 6.00
CA LEU A 33 10.31 1.86 6.55
C LEU A 33 9.03 1.95 5.71
N SER A 34 8.66 3.15 5.29
CA SER A 34 7.47 3.33 4.46
C SER A 34 7.68 2.94 2.99
N ASP A 35 8.91 3.02 2.46
CA ASP A 35 9.25 2.54 1.10
C ASP A 35 9.15 1.02 1.07
N VAL A 36 9.82 0.33 2.00
CA VAL A 36 9.76 -1.13 2.12
C VAL A 36 8.33 -1.60 2.39
N GLY A 37 7.58 -0.89 3.24
CA GLY A 37 6.19 -1.21 3.52
C GLY A 37 5.30 -1.20 2.27
N VAL A 38 5.32 -0.12 1.47
CA VAL A 38 4.47 -0.04 0.27
C VAL A 38 4.91 -1.05 -0.80
N TYR A 39 6.22 -1.17 -1.07
CA TYR A 39 6.69 -2.08 -2.11
C TYR A 39 6.50 -3.54 -1.70
N GLY A 40 6.67 -3.86 -0.42
CA GLY A 40 6.35 -5.18 0.12
C GLY A 40 4.86 -5.51 -0.03
N LEU A 41 3.96 -4.58 0.33
CA LEU A 41 2.51 -4.77 0.18
C LEU A 41 2.09 -4.94 -1.28
N VAL A 42 2.55 -4.06 -2.17
CA VAL A 42 2.25 -4.11 -3.61
C VAL A 42 2.79 -5.40 -4.23
N SER A 43 4.05 -5.75 -3.92
CA SER A 43 4.65 -6.99 -4.42
C SER A 43 3.90 -8.21 -3.91
N THR A 44 3.48 -8.21 -2.65
CA THR A 44 2.68 -9.32 -2.10
C THR A 44 1.34 -9.40 -2.81
N ALA A 45 0.61 -8.30 -2.98
CA ALA A 45 -0.70 -8.28 -3.65
C ALA A 45 -0.65 -8.72 -5.12
N ILE A 46 0.44 -8.40 -5.83
CA ILE A 46 0.58 -8.70 -7.26
C ILE A 46 1.26 -10.05 -7.49
N LEU A 47 2.45 -10.27 -6.91
CA LEU A 47 3.26 -11.45 -7.20
C LEU A 47 2.71 -12.71 -6.56
N PHE A 48 2.05 -12.63 -5.40
CA PHE A 48 1.52 -13.82 -4.73
C PHE A 48 0.48 -14.57 -5.59
N PRO A 49 -0.53 -13.90 -6.19
CA PRO A 49 -1.40 -14.52 -7.17
C PRO A 49 -0.67 -15.14 -8.37
N ALA A 50 0.30 -14.41 -8.94
CA ALA A 50 1.05 -14.87 -10.11
C ALA A 50 1.83 -16.16 -9.84
N VAL A 51 2.54 -16.26 -8.71
CA VAL A 51 3.28 -17.48 -8.33
C VAL A 51 2.35 -18.64 -7.96
N SER A 52 1.11 -18.33 -7.58
CA SER A 52 0.07 -19.32 -7.30
C SER A 52 -0.68 -19.77 -8.57
N GLY A 53 -0.34 -19.23 -9.74
CA GLY A 53 -1.02 -19.49 -11.01
C GLY A 53 -2.34 -18.75 -11.20
N ASP A 54 -2.72 -17.86 -10.27
CA ASP A 54 -3.95 -17.06 -10.34
C ASP A 54 -3.70 -15.75 -11.10
N TRP A 55 -3.69 -15.87 -12.43
CA TRP A 55 -3.47 -14.75 -13.34
C TRP A 55 -4.60 -13.71 -13.33
N GLU A 56 -5.81 -14.11 -12.94
CA GLU A 56 -6.95 -13.21 -12.82
C GLU A 56 -6.77 -12.28 -11.62
N GLN A 57 -6.46 -12.83 -10.45
CA GLN A 57 -6.13 -12.04 -9.26
C GLN A 57 -4.89 -11.17 -9.50
N PHE A 58 -3.85 -11.68 -10.17
CA PHE A 58 -2.67 -10.88 -10.56
C PHE A 58 -3.08 -9.64 -11.38
N LYS A 59 -3.88 -9.84 -12.44
CA LYS A 59 -4.37 -8.75 -13.30
C LYS A 59 -5.21 -7.77 -12.51
N ASN A 60 -6.14 -8.25 -11.69
CA ASN A 60 -7.04 -7.41 -10.93
C ASN A 60 -6.25 -6.59 -9.88
N ALA A 61 -5.27 -7.18 -9.18
CA ALA A 61 -4.44 -6.47 -8.21
C ALA A 61 -3.61 -5.37 -8.89
N SER A 62 -3.02 -5.72 -10.04
CA SER A 62 -2.22 -4.81 -10.86
C SER A 62 -3.04 -3.61 -11.32
N ILE A 63 -4.28 -3.84 -11.77
CA ILE A 63 -5.20 -2.77 -12.19
C ILE A 63 -5.58 -1.88 -11.00
N ILE A 64 -5.92 -2.46 -9.84
CA ILE A 64 -6.26 -1.69 -8.62
C ILE A 64 -5.11 -0.75 -8.23
N VAL A 65 -3.88 -1.26 -8.13
CA VAL A 65 -2.69 -0.46 -7.78
C VAL A 65 -2.37 0.58 -8.85
N SER A 66 -2.55 0.23 -10.14
CA SER A 66 -2.32 1.15 -11.26
C SER A 66 -3.31 2.30 -11.26
N ILE A 67 -4.61 2.04 -11.01
CA ILE A 67 -5.63 3.09 -10.88
C ILE A 67 -5.28 4.03 -9.73
N ALA A 68 -4.91 3.51 -8.56
CA ALA A 68 -4.49 4.32 -7.41
C ALA A 68 -3.28 5.20 -7.75
N THR A 69 -2.29 4.63 -8.44
CA THR A 69 -1.09 5.35 -8.89
C THR A 69 -1.46 6.48 -9.85
N VAL A 70 -2.29 6.19 -10.86
CA VAL A 70 -2.70 7.17 -11.87
C VAL A 70 -3.50 8.31 -11.23
N ILE A 71 -4.50 8.01 -10.39
CA ILE A 71 -5.27 9.05 -9.68
C ILE A 71 -4.34 9.92 -8.83
N GLY A 72 -3.41 9.30 -8.11
CA GLY A 72 -2.47 10.03 -7.28
C GLY A 72 -1.46 10.87 -8.08
N LEU A 73 -0.97 10.37 -9.21
CA LEU A 73 -0.14 11.14 -10.14
C LEU A 73 -0.89 12.34 -10.71
N VAL A 74 -2.14 12.14 -11.17
CA VAL A 74 -3.00 13.24 -11.64
C VAL A 74 -3.18 14.29 -10.53
N GLY A 75 -3.46 13.87 -9.29
CA GLY A 75 -3.54 14.78 -8.14
C GLY A 75 -2.27 15.60 -7.94
N LYS A 76 -1.09 14.97 -8.02
CA LYS A 76 0.22 15.64 -7.92
C LYS A 76 0.46 16.65 -9.04
N PHE A 77 0.01 16.36 -10.26
CA PHE A 77 0.15 17.30 -11.38
C PHE A 77 -0.82 18.49 -11.28
N LEU A 78 -2.00 18.30 -10.71
CA LEU A 78 -3.02 19.34 -10.62
C LEU A 78 -2.90 20.23 -9.39
N ILE A 79 -2.27 19.75 -8.31
CA ILE A 79 -2.22 20.44 -7.02
C ILE A 79 -0.76 20.67 -6.61
N ASP A 80 -0.33 21.92 -6.76
CA ASP A 80 0.99 22.39 -6.31
C ASP A 80 1.01 22.47 -4.77
N ALA A 81 1.53 21.43 -4.13
CA ALA A 81 1.51 21.28 -2.68
C ALA A 81 2.93 21.06 -2.14
N LYS A 82 3.43 22.03 -1.37
CA LYS A 82 4.78 21.97 -0.79
C LYS A 82 4.94 20.85 0.24
N ARG A 83 6.00 20.05 0.10
CA ARG A 83 6.39 19.02 1.08
C ARG A 83 6.92 19.66 2.37
N PRO A 84 6.68 19.05 3.55
CA PRO A 84 7.20 19.55 4.82
C PRO A 84 8.73 19.68 4.87
N ASP A 85 9.47 18.80 4.20
CA ASP A 85 10.93 18.82 4.11
C ASP A 85 11.50 19.74 3.02
N LEU A 86 10.64 20.50 2.32
CA LEU A 86 11.01 21.41 1.23
C LEU A 86 11.62 20.72 -0.01
N SER A 87 11.56 19.39 -0.12
CA SER A 87 12.17 18.65 -1.24
C SER A 87 11.43 18.80 -2.58
N GLY A 88 10.22 19.37 -2.57
CA GLY A 88 9.44 19.62 -3.78
C GLY A 88 8.00 20.07 -3.49
N ASN A 89 7.24 20.35 -4.55
CA ASN A 89 5.84 20.76 -4.47
C ASN A 89 4.84 19.70 -4.97
N ASP A 90 5.22 18.43 -4.93
CA ASP A 90 4.35 17.31 -5.30
C ASP A 90 3.82 16.58 -4.05
N SER A 91 3.51 17.28 -2.97
CA SER A 91 3.11 16.63 -1.71
C SER A 91 1.71 16.00 -1.78
N PHE A 92 0.78 16.53 -2.58
CA PHE A 92 -0.61 16.07 -2.56
C PHE A 92 -0.97 15.23 -3.80
N PRO A 93 -1.65 14.08 -3.65
CA PRO A 93 -1.76 13.25 -2.45
C PRO A 93 -0.53 12.35 -2.24
N SER A 94 -0.50 11.59 -1.14
CA SER A 94 0.53 10.57 -0.92
C SER A 94 0.30 9.33 -1.78
N ASN A 95 1.05 9.18 -2.89
CA ASN A 95 1.02 7.97 -3.72
C ASN A 95 1.47 6.71 -2.96
N HIS A 96 2.39 6.84 -2.00
CA HIS A 96 2.82 5.70 -1.19
C HIS A 96 1.64 5.16 -0.36
N THR A 97 0.87 6.06 0.23
CA THR A 97 -0.32 5.67 1.01
C THR A 97 -1.40 5.13 0.08
N ALA A 98 -1.65 5.77 -1.06
CA ALA A 98 -2.63 5.29 -2.03
C ALA A 98 -2.35 3.87 -2.50
N ASN A 99 -1.12 3.59 -2.91
CA ASN A 99 -0.73 2.27 -3.41
C ASN A 99 -0.73 1.22 -2.28
N ALA A 100 -0.33 1.59 -1.06
CA ALA A 100 -0.37 0.68 0.08
C ALA A 100 -1.81 0.26 0.42
N PHE A 101 -2.74 1.22 0.50
CA PHE A 101 -4.15 0.91 0.77
C PHE A 101 -4.82 0.19 -0.40
N ALA A 102 -4.47 0.50 -1.64
CA ALA A 102 -4.94 -0.24 -2.82
C ALA A 102 -4.51 -1.71 -2.78
N ALA A 103 -3.23 -1.97 -2.49
CA ALA A 103 -2.69 -3.32 -2.33
C ALA A 103 -3.34 -4.06 -1.15
N SER A 104 -3.48 -3.42 0.01
CA SER A 104 -4.15 -4.01 1.17
C SER A 104 -5.63 -4.31 0.92
N THR A 105 -6.31 -3.50 0.11
CA THR A 105 -7.71 -3.76 -0.28
C THR A 105 -7.80 -5.00 -1.17
N ALA A 106 -6.90 -5.14 -2.15
CA ALA A 106 -6.81 -6.34 -2.97
C ALA A 106 -6.54 -7.61 -2.12
N LEU A 107 -5.59 -7.53 -1.18
CA LEU A 107 -5.28 -8.61 -0.25
C LEU A 107 -6.48 -8.98 0.66
N LEU A 108 -7.24 -7.98 1.13
CA LEU A 108 -8.47 -8.20 1.89
C LEU A 108 -9.51 -8.98 1.05
N MET A 109 -9.71 -8.56 -0.21
CA MET A 109 -10.74 -9.12 -1.08
C MET A 109 -10.53 -10.60 -1.38
N TRP A 110 -9.29 -11.04 -1.59
CA TRP A 110 -9.02 -12.40 -2.06
C TRP A 110 -8.38 -13.34 -1.03
N HIS A 111 -7.85 -12.80 0.07
CA HIS A 111 -7.22 -13.62 1.11
C HIS A 111 -7.88 -13.47 2.49
N GLY A 112 -8.98 -12.72 2.56
CA GLY A 112 -9.86 -12.66 3.73
C GLY A 112 -9.45 -11.63 4.78
N TRP A 113 -10.32 -11.48 5.77
CA TRP A 113 -10.30 -10.37 6.73
C TRP A 113 -9.03 -10.27 7.56
N LEU A 114 -8.42 -11.41 7.95
CA LEU A 114 -7.22 -11.40 8.79
C LEU A 114 -6.01 -10.81 8.04
N ILE A 115 -5.82 -11.24 6.78
CA ILE A 115 -4.76 -10.73 5.91
C ILE A 115 -5.03 -9.27 5.56
N GLY A 116 -6.29 -8.91 5.28
CA GLY A 116 -6.71 -7.53 5.10
C GLY A 116 -6.39 -6.64 6.30
N LEU A 117 -6.72 -7.08 7.52
CA LEU A 117 -6.47 -6.32 8.75
C LEU A 117 -4.96 -6.08 8.97
N LEU A 118 -4.14 -7.12 8.84
CA LEU A 118 -2.69 -7.01 9.01
C LEU A 118 -2.05 -6.11 7.94
N SER A 119 -2.48 -6.23 6.69
CA SER A 119 -1.98 -5.41 5.58
C SER A 119 -2.44 -3.95 5.69
N TYR A 120 -3.66 -3.67 6.18
CA TYR A 120 -4.07 -2.29 6.49
C TYR A 120 -3.31 -1.68 7.66
N GLY A 121 -2.94 -2.49 8.67
CA GLY A 121 -2.03 -2.07 9.73
C GLY A 121 -0.70 -1.59 9.15
N LEU A 122 -0.09 -2.37 8.26
CA LEU A 122 1.14 -1.98 7.55
C LEU A 122 0.93 -0.74 6.66
N ALA A 123 -0.17 -0.66 5.92
CA ALA A 123 -0.47 0.50 5.07
C ALA A 123 -0.65 1.79 5.91
N SER A 124 -1.21 1.69 7.11
CA SER A 124 -1.30 2.79 8.07
C SER A 124 0.08 3.22 8.55
N LEU A 125 0.97 2.26 8.82
CA LEU A 125 2.37 2.54 9.17
C LEU A 125 3.16 3.17 8.02
N VAL A 126 2.89 2.80 6.77
CA VAL A 126 3.43 3.48 5.58
C VAL A 126 3.01 4.95 5.58
N GLY A 127 1.71 5.23 5.78
CA GLY A 127 1.20 6.59 5.87
C GLY A 127 1.83 7.40 7.01
N LEU A 128 1.92 6.80 8.21
CA LEU A 128 2.60 7.42 9.35
C LEU A 128 4.07 7.71 9.03
N GLY A 129 4.78 6.77 8.40
CA GLY A 129 6.16 6.93 7.98
C GLY A 129 6.35 8.09 7.01
N ARG A 130 5.42 8.32 6.08
CA ARG A 130 5.45 9.48 5.17
C ARG A 130 5.35 10.82 5.92
N VAL A 131 4.51 10.90 6.96
CA VAL A 131 4.40 12.10 7.81
C VAL A 131 5.66 12.30 8.66
N ARG A 132 6.13 11.23 9.30
CA ARG A 132 7.32 11.26 10.17
C ARG A 132 8.62 11.54 9.40
N ALA A 133 8.69 11.11 8.15
CA ALA A 133 9.78 11.42 7.23
C ALA A 133 9.66 12.81 6.59
N LEU A 134 8.67 13.63 6.99
CA LEU A 134 8.42 14.97 6.46
C LEU A 134 8.19 15.01 4.94
N LYS A 135 7.77 13.90 4.33
CA LYS A 135 7.44 13.82 2.90
C LYS A 135 6.02 14.28 2.59
N HIS A 136 5.11 14.12 3.54
CA HIS A 136 3.70 14.41 3.37
C HIS A 136 3.07 15.00 4.64
N HIS A 137 2.08 15.86 4.47
CA HIS A 137 1.17 16.28 5.53
C HIS A 137 0.14 15.17 5.81
N TRP A 138 -0.44 15.16 7.00
CA TRP A 138 -1.46 14.18 7.38
C TRP A 138 -2.66 14.15 6.42
N ARG A 139 -3.05 15.31 5.86
CA ARG A 139 -4.13 15.42 4.86
C ARG A 139 -3.81 14.69 3.55
N ASP A 140 -2.55 14.70 3.13
CA ASP A 140 -2.10 14.04 1.89
C ASP A 140 -2.17 12.52 2.07
N VAL A 141 -1.91 12.05 3.29
CA VAL A 141 -1.99 10.63 3.69
C VAL A 141 -3.45 10.16 3.79
N ILE A 142 -4.32 10.92 4.44
CA ILE A 142 -5.76 10.59 4.49
C ILE A 142 -6.37 10.56 3.08
N THR A 143 -5.99 11.51 2.23
CA THR A 143 -6.41 11.51 0.82
C THR A 143 -5.85 10.30 0.09
N GLY A 144 -4.58 9.96 0.31
CA GLY A 144 -3.98 8.75 -0.25
C GLY A 144 -4.75 7.49 0.13
N LEU A 145 -5.11 7.32 1.40
CA LEU A 145 -5.96 6.22 1.86
C LEU A 145 -7.27 6.16 1.07
N ALA A 146 -7.98 7.30 0.96
CA ALA A 146 -9.23 7.37 0.21
C ALA A 146 -9.04 7.00 -1.27
N VAL A 147 -7.98 7.48 -1.91
CA VAL A 147 -7.64 7.13 -3.30
C VAL A 147 -7.43 5.62 -3.45
N GLY A 148 -6.71 4.97 -2.51
CA GLY A 148 -6.48 3.54 -2.55
C GLY A 148 -7.78 2.72 -2.46
N LEU A 149 -8.69 3.10 -1.56
CA LEU A 149 -10.01 2.47 -1.44
C LEU A 149 -10.87 2.69 -2.69
N ILE A 150 -10.89 3.92 -3.21
CA ILE A 150 -11.63 4.27 -4.43
C ILE A 150 -11.12 3.49 -5.63
N ALA A 151 -9.80 3.34 -5.78
CA ALA A 151 -9.21 2.58 -6.87
C ALA A 151 -9.71 1.12 -6.88
N ALA A 152 -9.80 0.49 -5.70
CA ALA A 152 -10.35 -0.86 -5.58
C ALA A 152 -11.85 -0.90 -5.92
N MET A 153 -12.64 0.06 -5.43
CA MET A 153 -14.07 0.16 -5.75
C MET A 153 -14.32 0.38 -7.25
N VAL A 154 -13.49 1.18 -7.92
CA VAL A 154 -13.58 1.41 -9.36
C VAL A 154 -13.22 0.14 -10.12
N ALA A 155 -12.11 -0.51 -9.76
CA ALA A 155 -11.68 -1.75 -10.42
C ALA A 155 -12.74 -2.86 -10.32
N LEU A 156 -13.43 -2.96 -9.18
CA LEU A 156 -14.54 -3.89 -8.97
C LEU A 156 -15.73 -3.70 -9.93
N LYS A 157 -15.84 -2.55 -10.60
CA LYS A 157 -16.85 -2.30 -11.64
C LYS A 157 -16.34 -2.55 -13.06
N ILE A 158 -15.03 -2.75 -13.21
CA ILE A 158 -14.37 -3.01 -14.50
C ILE A 158 -14.35 -4.52 -14.77
N PHE A 159 -14.33 -5.33 -13.72
CA PHE A 159 -14.40 -6.80 -13.77
C PHE A 159 -15.85 -7.25 -13.61
#